data_AF-A0A2S6I0G8-F1
#
_entry.id   AF-A0A2S6I0G8-F1
#
_cell.length_a   1.000
_cell.length_b   1.000
_cell.length_c   1.000
_cell.angle_alpha   90.00
_cell.angle_beta   90.00
_cell.angle_gamma   90.00
#
_symmetry.space_group_name_H-M   'P 1'
#
loop_
_entity.id
_entity.type
_entity.pdbx_description
1 polymer ?
#
loop_
_entity_poly.entity_id
_entity_poly.type
_entity_poly.pdbx_seq_one_letter_code
_entity_poly.pdbx_strand_id
1 'polypeptide(L)'
;MEKVLRLGRTDEDVRFTQEEKAAFLELYHHPHGFVDGEIRFRDDCRNCWYAWENLPGRRVRDLTQFLQAAGFMPYASHDGIYGYVTQAAVRLFQEYVRTIADPERHARRSPPSWPDGVVGMDTRTYIADWQQSGRTCRWADGEESPDYDRWLRWLTATTTYYRNQPTVAMQKLQATGVRGDSLPPDDWSFDPRETHLIGIRRGVGTATSAESRALDDLFVLLLNGKCFYFWGSTDANPRPGTEGYLCEGQHRYRLDWHNIGTAKRERIYKAARPAGAGVMVIRDVHGHNALTEANRRDGFDPRPNPTFNIHWSGLGISNWSAGCQVVSGKNYVNDAGGIVSCTEYAARTDRQRGERRTPEGPRLTMGAYIVLSDLVLCYTLRPDLREKPTFLYTLIEAETFDRVPGIAGTDIDARLAGLRNEGFY
;
A
#
# COMPACT_ATOMS: atom_id res chain seq x y z
N MET A 1 16.06 5.70 32.27
CA MET A 1 14.87 5.77 31.40
C MET A 1 15.03 4.72 30.31
N GLU A 2 14.03 3.86 30.10
CA GLU A 2 14.13 2.79 29.10
C GLU A 2 14.17 3.39 27.68
N LYS A 3 15.11 2.95 26.83
CA LYS A 3 15.18 3.43 25.44
C LYS A 3 13.93 2.96 24.67
N VAL A 4 13.37 3.85 23.85
CA VAL A 4 12.26 3.52 22.93
C VAL A 4 12.73 2.55 21.84
N LEU A 5 11.90 1.58 21.47
CA LEU A 5 12.16 0.75 20.28
C LEU A 5 11.60 1.46 19.05
N ARG A 6 12.40 1.51 17.98
CA ARG A 6 12.08 2.18 16.72
C ARG A 6 12.94 1.61 15.60
N LEU A 7 12.65 2.04 14.37
CA LEU A 7 13.45 1.70 13.19
C LEU A 7 14.96 1.93 13.42
N GLY A 8 15.76 0.95 13.01
CA GLY A 8 17.22 0.93 13.13
C GLY A 8 17.76 0.42 14.47
N ARG A 9 16.89 0.06 15.42
CA ARG A 9 17.30 -0.59 16.66
C ARG A 9 17.59 -2.07 16.44
N THR A 10 18.62 -2.56 17.11
CA THR A 10 19.04 -3.96 17.05
C THR A 10 19.29 -4.52 18.45
N ASP A 11 19.15 -5.83 18.60
CA ASP A 11 19.56 -6.54 19.82
C ASP A 11 21.09 -6.55 19.98
N GLU A 12 21.55 -6.83 21.20
CA GLU A 12 22.96 -6.67 21.59
C GLU A 12 23.93 -7.57 20.81
N ASP A 13 23.46 -8.77 20.48
CA ASP A 13 24.20 -9.82 19.78
C ASP A 13 24.22 -9.62 18.25
N VAL A 14 23.44 -8.66 17.71
CA VAL A 14 23.47 -8.33 16.28
C VAL A 14 24.72 -7.50 15.98
N ARG A 15 25.72 -8.16 15.38
CA ARG A 15 27.05 -7.57 15.08
C ARG A 15 27.34 -7.54 13.57
N PHE A 16 26.41 -6.99 12.80
CA PHE A 16 26.54 -6.97 11.35
C PHE A 16 27.72 -6.10 10.87
N THR A 17 28.49 -6.63 9.93
CA THR A 17 29.48 -5.85 9.16
C THR A 17 28.78 -4.81 8.27
N GLN A 18 29.54 -3.94 7.62
CA GLN A 18 28.94 -2.96 6.69
C GLN A 18 28.32 -3.64 5.48
N GLU A 19 28.94 -4.71 4.99
CA GLU A 19 28.49 -5.52 3.88
C GLU A 19 27.17 -6.23 4.23
N GLU A 20 27.06 -6.80 5.43
CA GLU A 20 25.83 -7.43 5.91
C GLU A 20 24.68 -6.43 6.09
N LYS A 21 24.99 -5.21 6.57
CA LYS A 21 24.00 -4.11 6.65
C LYS A 21 23.53 -3.67 5.26
N ALA A 22 24.45 -3.55 4.31
CA ALA A 22 24.13 -3.21 2.93
C ALA A 22 23.26 -4.29 2.29
N ALA A 23 23.63 -5.57 2.43
CA ALA A 23 22.86 -6.70 1.92
C ALA A 23 21.45 -6.76 2.53
N PHE A 24 21.31 -6.51 3.84
CA PHE A 24 20.00 -6.42 4.47
C PHE A 24 19.15 -5.29 3.87
N LEU A 25 19.76 -4.11 3.66
CA LEU A 25 19.04 -2.95 3.16
C LEU A 25 18.78 -2.99 1.66
N GLU A 26 19.54 -3.75 0.86
CA GLU A 26 19.31 -3.94 -0.58
C GLU A 26 17.93 -4.54 -0.88
N LEU A 27 17.41 -5.36 0.04
CA LEU A 27 16.02 -5.86 0.01
C LEU A 27 14.97 -4.76 0.11
N TYR A 28 15.35 -3.55 0.49
CA TYR A 28 14.41 -2.45 0.65
C TYR A 28 14.82 -1.29 -0.24
N HIS A 29 16.07 -0.84 -0.17
CA HIS A 29 16.63 0.30 -0.87
C HIS A 29 16.98 -0.05 -2.31
N HIS A 30 16.43 0.72 -3.24
CA HIS A 30 16.66 0.52 -4.65
C HIS A 30 18.00 1.13 -5.09
N PRO A 31 18.84 0.43 -5.87
CA PRO A 31 20.19 0.89 -6.24
C PRO A 31 20.16 2.24 -6.98
N HIS A 32 19.12 2.50 -7.78
CA HIS A 32 19.00 3.76 -8.53
C HIS A 32 18.46 4.95 -7.71
N GLY A 33 18.24 4.82 -6.39
CA GLY A 33 17.61 5.89 -5.62
C GLY A 33 18.12 6.26 -4.26
N PHE A 34 19.06 5.49 -3.77
CA PHE A 34 19.81 5.81 -2.57
C PHE A 34 21.23 6.15 -3.01
N VAL A 35 21.89 7.07 -2.31
CA VAL A 35 23.32 7.35 -2.57
C VAL A 35 24.07 6.03 -2.42
N ASP A 36 24.99 5.72 -3.34
CA ASP A 36 25.72 4.44 -3.38
C ASP A 36 26.16 4.02 -1.96
N GLY A 37 25.58 2.92 -1.47
CA GLY A 37 25.87 2.38 -0.14
C GLY A 37 25.15 3.05 1.04
N GLU A 38 23.92 3.57 0.87
CA GLU A 38 23.15 4.04 2.02
C GLU A 38 22.80 2.89 2.98
N ILE A 39 23.51 2.86 4.09
CA ILE A 39 23.39 1.83 5.13
C ILE A 39 22.50 2.25 6.30
N ARG A 40 21.71 3.32 6.20
CA ARG A 40 20.78 3.77 7.27
C ARG A 40 19.34 3.55 6.86
N PHE A 41 18.49 3.27 7.83
CA PHE A 41 17.06 3.11 7.59
C PHE A 41 16.39 4.46 7.32
N ARG A 42 15.64 4.57 6.22
CA ARG A 42 14.72 5.68 5.95
C ARG A 42 13.42 5.54 6.73
N ASP A 43 13.12 6.45 7.67
CA ASP A 43 11.77 6.57 8.24
C ASP A 43 10.94 7.54 7.38
N ASP A 44 10.03 6.97 6.58
CA ASP A 44 9.15 7.73 5.71
C ASP A 44 8.06 8.49 6.46
N CYS A 45 7.72 8.13 7.69
CA CYS A 45 6.74 8.90 8.47
C CYS A 45 7.38 10.13 9.09
N ARG A 46 8.65 10.04 9.51
CA ARG A 46 9.36 11.13 10.22
C ARG A 46 10.27 11.96 9.34
N ASN A 47 10.39 11.60 8.07
CA ASN A 47 11.30 12.23 7.14
C ASN A 47 12.75 12.29 7.64
N CYS A 48 13.24 11.19 8.21
CA CYS A 48 14.59 11.13 8.75
C CYS A 48 15.29 9.79 8.45
N TRP A 49 16.59 9.74 8.77
CA TRP A 49 17.42 8.55 8.63
C TRP A 49 17.88 8.07 9.99
N TYR A 50 17.77 6.76 10.23
CA TYR A 50 18.23 6.13 11.44
C TYR A 50 19.43 5.23 11.17
N ALA A 51 20.51 5.49 11.91
CA ALA A 51 21.62 4.55 12.00
C ALA A 51 21.22 3.27 12.75
N TRP A 52 22.00 2.22 12.51
CA TRP A 52 21.98 1.00 13.31
C TRP A 52 22.43 1.33 14.74
N GLU A 53 21.61 1.00 15.72
CA GLU A 53 21.93 1.24 17.13
C GLU A 53 21.57 0.03 17.99
N ASN A 54 22.60 -0.66 18.48
CA ASN A 54 22.45 -1.81 19.38
C ASN A 54 21.85 -1.37 20.72
N LEU A 55 20.97 -2.21 21.23
CA LEU A 55 20.35 -2.11 22.54
C LEU A 55 20.79 -3.32 23.40
N PRO A 56 20.96 -3.15 24.72
CA PRO A 56 21.22 -4.28 25.60
C PRO A 56 20.09 -5.32 25.57
N GLY A 57 20.47 -6.61 25.57
CA GLY A 57 19.55 -7.74 25.58
C GLY A 57 18.86 -8.04 24.24
N ARG A 58 17.68 -8.68 24.32
CA ARG A 58 16.92 -9.30 23.22
C ARG A 58 15.56 -8.65 22.93
N ARG A 59 15.48 -7.33 23.15
CA ARG A 59 14.22 -6.57 23.21
C ARG A 59 13.45 -6.56 21.89
N VAL A 60 14.16 -6.56 20.75
CA VAL A 60 13.55 -6.60 19.43
C VAL A 60 12.99 -7.98 19.14
N ARG A 61 13.69 -9.05 19.53
CA ARG A 61 13.15 -10.42 19.44
C ARG A 61 11.90 -10.58 20.29
N ASP A 62 11.90 -10.09 21.53
CA ASP A 62 10.72 -10.17 22.40
C ASP A 62 9.52 -9.41 21.81
N LEU A 63 9.77 -8.22 21.23
CA LEU A 63 8.74 -7.46 20.51
C LEU A 63 8.20 -8.22 19.30
N THR A 64 9.06 -8.77 18.45
CA THR A 64 8.63 -9.48 17.24
C THR A 64 7.90 -10.78 17.57
N GLN A 65 8.29 -11.47 18.65
CA GLN A 65 7.56 -12.64 19.18
C GLN A 65 6.15 -12.24 19.63
N PHE A 66 6.02 -11.13 20.36
CA PHE A 66 4.72 -10.58 20.69
C PHE A 66 3.90 -10.25 19.43
N LEU A 67 4.47 -9.51 18.48
CA LEU A 67 3.75 -9.07 17.29
C LEU A 67 3.29 -10.25 16.43
N GLN A 68 4.08 -11.32 16.34
CA GLN A 68 3.68 -12.55 15.67
C GLN A 68 2.54 -13.25 16.42
N ALA A 69 2.69 -13.46 17.74
CA ALA A 69 1.67 -14.10 18.56
C ALA A 69 0.35 -13.33 18.59
N ALA A 70 0.40 -12.00 18.58
CA ALA A 70 -0.75 -11.11 18.51
C ALA A 70 -1.34 -11.01 17.07
N GLY A 71 -0.70 -11.61 16.07
CA GLY A 71 -1.20 -11.70 14.70
C GLY A 71 -0.79 -10.57 13.74
N PHE A 72 0.05 -9.62 14.15
CA PHE A 72 0.43 -8.46 13.32
C PHE A 72 1.65 -8.69 12.41
N MET A 73 2.39 -9.78 12.64
CA MET A 73 3.62 -10.09 11.90
C MET A 73 3.73 -11.61 11.68
N PRO A 74 2.82 -12.22 10.88
CA PRO A 74 2.71 -13.68 10.76
C PRO A 74 4.02 -14.36 10.32
N TYR A 75 4.80 -13.69 9.46
CA TYR A 75 6.06 -14.20 8.90
C TYR A 75 7.31 -13.57 9.57
N ALA A 76 7.28 -13.39 10.88
CA ALA A 76 8.40 -12.80 11.64
C ALA A 76 9.66 -13.67 11.58
N SER A 77 10.83 -13.04 11.37
CA SER A 77 12.15 -13.68 11.36
C SER A 77 12.79 -13.78 12.74
N HIS A 78 12.36 -12.96 13.71
CA HIS A 78 13.00 -12.79 15.03
C HIS A 78 14.53 -12.61 14.96
N ASP A 79 15.00 -11.90 13.94
CA ASP A 79 16.43 -11.64 13.69
C ASP A 79 17.07 -10.63 14.67
N GLY A 80 16.26 -10.02 15.55
CA GLY A 80 16.72 -8.98 16.46
C GLY A 80 16.88 -7.61 15.79
N ILE A 81 16.33 -7.40 14.59
CA ILE A 81 16.41 -6.15 13.84
C ILE A 81 15.03 -5.47 13.80
N TYR A 82 14.96 -4.25 14.33
CA TYR A 82 13.79 -3.39 14.18
C TYR A 82 13.86 -2.74 12.80
N GLY A 83 13.55 -3.53 11.78
CA GLY A 83 13.52 -3.14 10.38
C GLY A 83 12.15 -2.65 9.92
N TYR A 84 11.98 -2.58 8.60
CA TYR A 84 10.77 -2.04 7.96
C TYR A 84 9.50 -2.85 8.26
N VAL A 85 9.59 -4.18 8.28
CA VAL A 85 8.45 -5.06 8.59
C VAL A 85 8.06 -4.93 10.06
N THR A 86 9.03 -4.87 10.98
CA THR A 86 8.78 -4.63 12.41
C THR A 86 8.11 -3.28 12.65
N GLN A 87 8.57 -2.22 11.97
CA GLN A 87 7.92 -0.90 12.06
C GLN A 87 6.48 -0.94 11.55
N ALA A 88 6.22 -1.59 10.42
CA ALA A 88 4.88 -1.77 9.86
C ALA A 88 3.97 -2.54 10.84
N ALA A 89 4.43 -3.65 11.40
CA ALA A 89 3.67 -4.43 12.37
C ALA A 89 3.32 -3.63 13.64
N VAL A 90 4.25 -2.79 14.14
CA VAL A 90 3.96 -1.90 15.28
C VAL A 90 2.93 -0.83 14.90
N ARG A 91 2.99 -0.24 13.69
CA ARG A 91 1.97 0.71 13.24
C ARG A 91 0.59 0.06 13.10
N LEU A 92 0.54 -1.17 12.57
CA LEU A 92 -0.69 -1.95 12.49
C LEU A 92 -1.26 -2.27 13.88
N PHE A 93 -0.42 -2.65 14.84
CA PHE A 93 -0.84 -2.84 16.23
C PHE A 93 -1.43 -1.55 16.83
N GLN A 94 -0.71 -0.43 16.70
CA GLN A 94 -1.16 0.87 17.18
C GLN A 94 -2.49 1.29 16.53
N GLU A 95 -2.63 1.09 15.22
CA GLU A 95 -3.85 1.38 14.47
C GLU A 95 -5.01 0.49 14.91
N TYR A 96 -4.78 -0.80 15.11
CA TYR A 96 -5.78 -1.75 15.57
C TYR A 96 -6.28 -1.42 16.98
N VAL A 97 -5.37 -1.09 17.90
CA VAL A 97 -5.74 -0.64 19.26
C VAL A 97 -6.59 0.62 19.19
N ARG A 98 -6.18 1.60 18.38
CA ARG A 98 -6.89 2.87 18.21
C ARG A 98 -8.31 2.71 17.67
N THR A 99 -8.54 1.75 16.78
CA THR A 99 -9.74 1.72 15.94
C THR A 99 -10.69 0.56 16.25
N ILE A 100 -10.16 -0.55 16.77
CA ILE A 100 -10.91 -1.80 16.93
C ILE A 100 -10.81 -2.27 18.38
N ALA A 101 -9.60 -2.42 18.91
CA ALA A 101 -9.39 -3.16 20.14
C ALA A 101 -9.69 -2.37 21.41
N ASP A 102 -9.43 -1.06 21.42
CA ASP A 102 -9.63 -0.21 22.59
C ASP A 102 -9.82 1.28 22.22
N PRO A 103 -10.78 1.62 21.34
CA PRO A 103 -10.96 2.98 20.82
C PRO A 103 -11.30 3.99 21.93
N GLU A 104 -12.08 3.59 22.94
CA GLU A 104 -12.46 4.48 24.05
C GLU A 104 -11.30 4.80 24.98
N ARG A 105 -10.43 3.82 25.30
CA ARG A 105 -9.23 4.10 26.08
C ARG A 105 -8.22 4.89 25.28
N HIS A 106 -8.10 4.62 23.98
CA HIS A 106 -7.25 5.41 23.10
C HIS A 106 -7.69 6.89 23.09
N ALA A 107 -8.98 7.16 22.88
CA ALA A 107 -9.54 8.51 22.83
C ALA A 107 -9.37 9.31 24.13
N ARG A 108 -9.27 8.63 25.28
CA ARG A 108 -9.08 9.26 26.60
C ARG A 108 -7.62 9.62 26.92
N ARG A 109 -6.64 9.17 26.12
CA ARG A 109 -5.22 9.46 26.38
C ARG A 109 -4.85 10.88 25.95
N SER A 110 -3.93 11.49 26.70
CA SER A 110 -3.40 12.82 26.42
C SER A 110 -1.87 12.84 26.57
N PRO A 111 -1.10 12.91 25.46
CA PRO A 111 -1.55 12.80 24.07
C PRO A 111 -1.98 11.36 23.71
N PRO A 112 -2.82 11.17 22.68
CA PRO A 112 -3.13 9.84 22.15
C PRO A 112 -1.89 9.13 21.57
N SER A 113 -1.92 7.79 21.53
CA SER A 113 -0.87 6.99 20.90
C SER A 113 -1.13 6.86 19.39
N TRP A 114 -0.30 7.47 18.55
CA TRP A 114 -0.50 7.46 17.10
C TRP A 114 0.18 6.27 16.43
N PRO A 115 -0.31 5.80 15.26
CA PRO A 115 0.31 4.71 14.49
C PRO A 115 1.62 5.18 13.82
N ASP A 116 2.63 5.40 14.64
CA ASP A 116 3.89 6.05 14.29
C ASP A 116 5.08 5.07 14.24
N GLY A 117 4.87 3.81 14.63
CA GLY A 117 5.87 2.75 14.57
C GLY A 117 6.97 2.91 15.61
N VAL A 118 6.69 3.59 16.73
CA VAL A 118 7.60 3.72 17.87
C VAL A 118 6.98 3.07 19.10
N VAL A 119 7.75 2.21 19.75
CA VAL A 119 7.36 1.54 20.99
C VAL A 119 7.78 2.42 22.17
N GLY A 120 6.97 3.46 22.41
CA GLY A 120 7.01 4.30 23.59
C GLY A 120 6.31 3.67 24.80
N MET A 121 6.14 4.46 25.87
CA MET A 121 5.47 3.99 27.10
C MET A 121 4.04 3.49 26.82
N ASP A 122 3.25 4.23 26.04
CA ASP A 122 1.86 3.86 25.78
C ASP A 122 1.73 2.57 24.98
N THR A 123 2.53 2.42 23.93
CA THR A 123 2.60 1.17 23.15
C THR A 123 2.96 0.00 24.05
N ARG A 124 3.94 0.17 24.97
CA ARG A 124 4.32 -0.86 25.94
C ARG A 124 3.19 -1.23 26.89
N THR A 125 2.41 -0.26 27.37
CA THR A 125 1.22 -0.55 28.20
C THR A 125 0.26 -1.46 27.45
N TYR A 126 -0.05 -1.14 26.19
CA TYR A 126 -0.96 -1.98 25.40
C TYR A 126 -0.38 -3.36 25.12
N ILE A 127 0.93 -3.47 24.83
CA ILE A 127 1.60 -4.75 24.64
C ILE A 127 1.49 -5.61 25.92
N ALA A 128 1.81 -5.04 27.08
CA ALA A 128 1.74 -5.76 28.35
C ALA A 128 0.32 -6.25 28.66
N ASP A 129 -0.69 -5.38 28.46
CA ASP A 129 -2.09 -5.75 28.65
C ASP A 129 -2.52 -6.88 27.71
N TRP A 130 -2.11 -6.83 26.43
CA TRP A 130 -2.40 -7.87 25.44
C TRP A 130 -1.69 -9.18 25.75
N GLN A 131 -0.44 -9.15 26.19
CA GLN A 131 0.30 -10.33 26.64
C GLN A 131 -0.38 -10.99 27.84
N GLN A 132 -0.83 -10.20 28.81
CA GLN A 132 -1.52 -10.70 29.99
C GLN A 132 -2.89 -11.31 29.66
N SER A 133 -3.60 -10.73 28.70
CA SER A 133 -4.95 -11.17 28.31
C SER A 133 -4.97 -12.19 27.17
N GLY A 134 -3.82 -12.53 26.59
CA GLY A 134 -3.73 -13.47 25.45
C GLY A 134 -4.47 -12.99 24.20
N ARG A 135 -4.59 -11.67 24.01
CA ARG A 135 -5.35 -11.10 22.89
C ARG A 135 -4.65 -11.30 21.55
N THR A 136 -5.45 -11.58 20.53
CA THR A 136 -5.02 -11.69 19.14
C THR A 136 -5.81 -10.72 18.26
N CYS A 137 -5.17 -10.31 17.18
CA CYS A 137 -5.80 -9.51 16.13
C CYS A 137 -6.70 -10.41 15.27
N ARG A 138 -7.93 -9.97 15.00
CA ARG A 138 -8.84 -10.70 14.09
C ARG A 138 -8.32 -10.75 12.65
N TRP A 139 -7.37 -9.90 12.27
CA TRP A 139 -6.75 -10.00 10.94
C TRP A 139 -5.94 -11.28 10.74
N ALA A 140 -5.68 -12.05 11.81
CA ALA A 140 -4.90 -13.29 11.79
C ALA A 140 -5.67 -14.49 12.37
N ASP A 141 -6.99 -14.40 12.52
CA ASP A 141 -7.82 -15.49 13.05
C ASP A 141 -8.03 -16.65 12.06
N GLY A 142 -7.72 -16.43 10.77
CA GLY A 142 -7.92 -17.41 9.70
C GLY A 142 -9.37 -17.47 9.19
N GLU A 143 -10.27 -16.63 9.69
CA GLU A 143 -11.65 -16.54 9.23
C GLU A 143 -11.76 -15.69 7.96
N GLU A 144 -12.39 -16.22 6.92
CA GLU A 144 -12.69 -15.47 5.70
C GLU A 144 -13.96 -14.63 5.89
N SER A 145 -13.89 -13.35 5.54
CA SER A 145 -15.06 -12.48 5.60
C SER A 145 -15.99 -12.73 4.41
N PRO A 146 -17.31 -12.58 4.56
CA PRO A 146 -18.24 -12.76 3.45
C PRO A 146 -17.93 -11.85 2.25
N ASP A 147 -17.38 -10.66 2.49
CA ASP A 147 -16.99 -9.70 1.46
C ASP A 147 -15.75 -10.20 0.69
N TYR A 148 -14.76 -10.78 1.40
CA TYR A 148 -13.58 -11.39 0.80
C TYR A 148 -13.95 -12.52 -0.18
N ASP A 149 -14.79 -13.46 0.27
CA ASP A 149 -15.27 -14.56 -0.56
C ASP A 149 -16.06 -14.08 -1.77
N ARG A 150 -16.90 -13.05 -1.57
CA ARG A 150 -17.68 -12.44 -2.63
C ARG A 150 -16.76 -11.88 -3.71
N TRP A 151 -15.68 -11.20 -3.31
CA TRP A 151 -14.68 -10.68 -4.25
C TRP A 151 -13.95 -11.78 -5.00
N LEU A 152 -13.43 -12.81 -4.32
CA LEU A 152 -12.70 -13.89 -5.02
C LEU A 152 -13.58 -14.63 -6.03
N ARG A 153 -14.84 -14.90 -5.68
CA ARG A 153 -15.81 -15.49 -6.62
C ARG A 153 -16.04 -14.59 -7.84
N TRP A 154 -16.26 -13.29 -7.60
CA TRP A 154 -16.48 -12.34 -8.69
C TRP A 154 -15.24 -12.19 -9.58
N LEU A 155 -14.04 -12.10 -9.01
CA LEU A 155 -12.78 -12.01 -9.77
C LEU A 155 -12.52 -13.27 -10.61
N THR A 156 -12.86 -14.45 -10.10
CA THR A 156 -12.81 -15.71 -10.86
C THR A 156 -13.77 -15.69 -12.05
N ALA A 157 -15.00 -15.21 -11.85
CA ALA A 157 -15.97 -15.03 -12.93
C ALA A 157 -15.49 -13.99 -13.96
N THR A 158 -14.93 -12.88 -13.50
CA THR A 158 -14.37 -11.81 -14.34
C THR A 158 -13.18 -12.30 -15.16
N THR A 159 -12.32 -13.15 -14.60
CA THR A 159 -11.23 -13.82 -15.35
C THR A 159 -11.80 -14.66 -16.48
N THR A 160 -12.83 -15.46 -16.19
CA THR A 160 -13.50 -16.29 -17.21
C THR A 160 -14.12 -15.43 -18.31
N TYR A 161 -14.77 -14.32 -17.94
CA TYR A 161 -15.31 -13.36 -18.89
C TYR A 161 -14.20 -12.81 -19.83
N TYR A 162 -13.09 -12.32 -19.29
CA TYR A 162 -12.01 -11.73 -20.10
C TYR A 162 -11.19 -12.74 -20.90
N ARG A 163 -11.12 -14.01 -20.49
CA ARG A 163 -10.56 -15.08 -21.33
C ARG A 163 -11.41 -15.32 -22.58
N ASN A 164 -12.73 -15.29 -22.42
CA ASN A 164 -13.66 -15.51 -23.53
C ASN A 164 -13.86 -14.25 -24.39
N GLN A 165 -13.74 -13.06 -23.79
CA GLN A 165 -14.00 -11.77 -24.43
C GLN A 165 -12.90 -10.76 -24.06
N PRO A 166 -11.64 -11.00 -24.49
CA PRO A 166 -10.53 -10.11 -24.17
C PRO A 166 -10.72 -8.75 -24.85
N THR A 167 -10.35 -7.67 -24.15
CA THR A 167 -10.29 -6.33 -24.75
C THR A 167 -9.20 -6.27 -25.84
N VAL A 168 -9.22 -5.24 -26.68
CA VAL A 168 -8.17 -5.03 -27.70
C VAL A 168 -6.77 -4.94 -27.06
N ALA A 169 -6.65 -4.27 -25.91
CA ALA A 169 -5.40 -4.21 -25.17
C ALA A 169 -4.99 -5.59 -24.63
N MET A 170 -5.91 -6.40 -24.08
CA MET A 170 -5.61 -7.76 -23.63
C MET A 170 -5.17 -8.68 -24.78
N GLN A 171 -5.81 -8.57 -25.95
CA GLN A 171 -5.40 -9.32 -27.15
C GLN A 171 -3.97 -8.95 -27.57
N LYS A 172 -3.65 -7.65 -27.59
CA LYS A 172 -2.29 -7.18 -27.87
C LYS A 172 -1.28 -7.64 -26.81
N LEU A 173 -1.68 -7.67 -25.53
CA LEU A 173 -0.84 -8.12 -24.43
C LEU A 173 -0.52 -9.63 -24.53
N GLN A 174 -1.46 -10.42 -25.05
CA GLN A 174 -1.25 -11.83 -25.32
C GLN A 174 -0.35 -12.06 -26.54
N ALA A 175 -0.43 -11.18 -27.55
CA ALA A 175 0.37 -11.27 -28.77
C ALA A 175 1.81 -10.75 -28.62
N THR A 176 2.10 -9.89 -27.62
CA THR A 176 3.44 -9.33 -27.43
C THR A 176 4.36 -10.30 -26.67
N GLY A 177 5.59 -10.47 -27.17
CA GLY A 177 6.64 -11.23 -26.47
C GLY A 177 7.30 -10.44 -25.33
N VAL A 178 7.02 -9.14 -25.19
CA VAL A 178 7.58 -8.27 -24.16
C VAL A 178 6.44 -7.62 -23.38
N ARG A 179 6.19 -8.14 -22.17
CA ARG A 179 5.10 -7.71 -21.28
C ARG A 179 5.53 -7.26 -19.88
N GLY A 180 6.77 -7.59 -19.49
CA GLY A 180 7.28 -7.32 -18.14
C GLY A 180 6.39 -7.96 -17.07
N ASP A 181 5.88 -7.12 -16.17
CA ASP A 181 5.04 -7.47 -15.03
C ASP A 181 3.54 -7.48 -15.34
N SER A 182 3.11 -7.12 -16.56
CA SER A 182 1.71 -7.21 -16.98
C SER A 182 1.35 -8.63 -17.42
N LEU A 183 0.23 -9.15 -16.93
CA LEU A 183 -0.22 -10.53 -17.13
C LEU A 183 -1.42 -10.58 -18.09
N PRO A 184 -1.40 -11.45 -19.13
CA PRO A 184 -2.58 -11.73 -19.92
C PRO A 184 -3.62 -12.51 -19.09
N PRO A 185 -4.92 -12.51 -19.47
CA PRO A 185 -5.98 -13.20 -18.73
C PRO A 185 -5.72 -14.67 -18.41
N ASP A 186 -5.01 -15.39 -19.26
CA ASP A 186 -4.64 -16.79 -19.02
C ASP A 186 -3.69 -16.97 -17.83
N ASP A 187 -2.88 -15.96 -17.54
CA ASP A 187 -1.90 -15.95 -16.45
C ASP A 187 -2.43 -15.29 -15.16
N TRP A 188 -3.69 -14.84 -15.14
CA TRP A 188 -4.28 -14.24 -13.95
C TRP A 188 -4.50 -15.28 -12.84
N SER A 189 -4.16 -14.88 -11.62
CA SER A 189 -4.37 -15.67 -10.40
C SER A 189 -5.21 -14.90 -9.40
N PHE A 190 -6.10 -15.62 -8.72
CA PHE A 190 -6.86 -15.14 -7.57
C PHE A 190 -6.78 -16.16 -6.42
N ASP A 191 -5.60 -16.77 -6.26
CA ASP A 191 -5.33 -17.68 -5.16
C ASP A 191 -5.54 -16.94 -3.82
N PRO A 192 -6.35 -17.45 -2.88
CA PRO A 192 -6.60 -16.78 -1.61
C PRO A 192 -5.35 -16.61 -0.74
N ARG A 193 -4.27 -17.36 -1.01
CA ARG A 193 -2.97 -17.23 -0.32
C ARG A 193 -2.16 -16.03 -0.80
N GLU A 194 -2.52 -15.45 -1.95
CA GLU A 194 -1.86 -14.28 -2.50
C GLU A 194 -2.53 -12.98 -2.01
N THR A 195 -1.74 -11.92 -1.88
CA THR A 195 -2.27 -10.57 -1.64
C THR A 195 -2.74 -9.97 -2.95
N HIS A 196 -3.99 -9.50 -3.00
CA HIS A 196 -4.58 -8.85 -4.17
C HIS A 196 -4.95 -7.40 -3.85
N LEU A 197 -4.47 -6.46 -4.65
CA LEU A 197 -4.97 -5.09 -4.67
C LEU A 197 -5.74 -4.88 -5.98
N ILE A 198 -7.00 -4.49 -5.89
CA ILE A 198 -7.86 -4.28 -7.04
C ILE A 198 -8.15 -2.79 -7.16
N GLY A 199 -7.77 -2.16 -8.26
CA GLY A 199 -8.21 -0.80 -8.59
C GLY A 199 -9.40 -0.85 -9.53
N ILE A 200 -10.43 -0.07 -9.22
CA ILE A 200 -11.63 0.06 -10.02
C ILE A 200 -11.60 1.43 -10.70
N ARG A 201 -11.27 1.43 -11.98
CA ARG A 201 -11.19 2.63 -12.82
C ARG A 201 -12.58 3.03 -13.27
N ARG A 202 -12.92 4.30 -13.09
CA ARG A 202 -14.21 4.88 -13.49
C ARG A 202 -14.02 5.98 -14.51
N GLY A 203 -15.07 6.24 -15.30
CA GLY A 203 -15.08 7.34 -16.27
C GLY A 203 -14.11 7.12 -17.43
N VAL A 204 -13.81 5.86 -17.76
CA VAL A 204 -12.89 5.50 -18.84
C VAL A 204 -13.33 6.15 -20.15
N GLY A 205 -12.39 6.75 -20.88
CA GLY A 205 -12.67 7.38 -22.19
C GLY A 205 -13.47 8.68 -22.12
N THR A 206 -13.85 9.14 -20.92
CA THR A 206 -14.48 10.45 -20.75
C THR A 206 -13.38 11.51 -20.66
N ALA A 207 -13.28 12.37 -21.67
CA ALA A 207 -12.37 13.50 -21.65
C ALA A 207 -12.67 14.37 -20.42
N THR A 208 -11.68 14.57 -19.56
CA THR A 208 -11.84 15.50 -18.44
C THR A 208 -11.64 16.91 -18.97
N SER A 209 -12.70 17.73 -18.95
CA SER A 209 -12.59 19.18 -19.18
C SER A 209 -11.90 19.92 -18.03
N ALA A 210 -11.73 19.23 -16.90
CA ALA A 210 -11.05 19.75 -15.72
C ALA A 210 -9.51 19.70 -15.88
N GLU A 211 -8.83 20.69 -15.31
CA GLU A 211 -7.35 20.74 -15.23
C GLU A 211 -6.75 19.60 -14.38
N SER A 212 -7.58 18.81 -13.70
CA SER A 212 -7.14 17.69 -12.86
C SER A 212 -8.15 16.53 -12.88
N ARG A 213 -7.63 15.29 -12.83
CA ARG A 213 -8.42 14.07 -12.68
C ARG A 213 -8.92 13.97 -11.25
N ALA A 214 -10.24 13.81 -11.09
CA ALA A 214 -10.85 13.64 -9.78
C ALA A 214 -10.34 12.36 -9.10
N LEU A 215 -10.30 12.37 -7.77
CA LEU A 215 -10.01 11.19 -6.97
C LEU A 215 -11.32 10.47 -6.65
N ASP A 216 -11.86 9.78 -7.65
CA ASP A 216 -13.15 9.10 -7.59
C ASP A 216 -13.06 7.61 -7.89
N ASP A 217 -11.88 7.01 -7.87
CA ASP A 217 -11.72 5.57 -8.02
C ASP A 217 -11.66 4.86 -6.67
N LEU A 218 -11.99 3.57 -6.68
CA LEU A 218 -11.99 2.70 -5.49
C LEU A 218 -10.85 1.68 -5.61
N PHE A 219 -10.22 1.38 -4.47
CA PHE A 219 -9.23 0.32 -4.33
C PHE A 219 -9.71 -0.68 -3.29
N VAL A 220 -9.53 -1.97 -3.57
CA VAL A 220 -9.93 -3.08 -2.70
C VAL A 220 -8.70 -3.93 -2.42
N LEU A 221 -8.35 -4.08 -1.15
CA LEU A 221 -7.25 -4.94 -0.72
C LEU A 221 -7.83 -6.23 -0.13
N LEU A 222 -7.50 -7.35 -0.74
CA LEU A 222 -7.83 -8.70 -0.30
C LEU A 222 -6.55 -9.37 0.21
N LEU A 223 -6.54 -9.73 1.49
CA LEU A 223 -5.44 -10.47 2.10
C LEU A 223 -5.93 -11.24 3.32
N ASN A 224 -5.39 -12.45 3.52
CA ASN A 224 -5.63 -13.28 4.70
C ASN A 224 -7.12 -13.38 5.11
N GLY A 225 -8.00 -13.61 4.14
CA GLY A 225 -9.45 -13.70 4.36
C GLY A 225 -10.16 -12.37 4.65
N LYS A 226 -9.47 -11.23 4.62
CA LYS A 226 -10.03 -9.91 4.95
C LYS A 226 -10.08 -9.00 3.73
N CYS A 227 -11.03 -8.07 3.75
CA CYS A 227 -11.27 -7.10 2.69
C CYS A 227 -11.21 -5.67 3.25
N PHE A 228 -10.36 -4.82 2.67
CA PHE A 228 -10.25 -3.40 3.03
C PHE A 228 -10.51 -2.53 1.82
N TYR A 229 -11.06 -1.33 2.03
CA TYR A 229 -11.36 -0.40 0.94
C TYR A 229 -10.66 0.93 1.12
N PHE A 230 -10.08 1.41 0.04
CA PHE A 230 -9.42 2.71 -0.07
C PHE A 230 -9.96 3.43 -1.30
N TRP A 231 -9.65 4.71 -1.44
CA TRP A 231 -10.09 5.49 -2.59
C TRP A 231 -8.98 6.42 -3.07
N GLY A 232 -9.08 6.86 -4.32
CA GLY A 232 -8.07 7.70 -4.94
C GLY A 232 -8.28 7.83 -6.44
N SER A 233 -7.22 7.68 -7.24
CA SER A 233 -7.30 7.69 -8.71
C SER A 233 -6.39 6.63 -9.30
N THR A 234 -6.93 5.87 -10.24
CA THR A 234 -6.24 4.89 -11.09
C THR A 234 -5.75 5.52 -12.41
N ASP A 235 -6.11 6.78 -12.63
CA ASP A 235 -5.77 7.55 -13.82
C ASP A 235 -4.74 8.65 -13.52
N ALA A 236 -3.99 8.97 -14.58
CA ALA A 236 -3.11 10.13 -14.60
C ALA A 236 -3.92 11.42 -14.45
N ASN A 237 -3.25 12.48 -14.00
CA ASN A 237 -3.72 13.81 -14.36
C ASN A 237 -3.46 14.06 -15.84
N PRO A 238 -4.42 14.70 -16.52
CA PRO A 238 -4.25 15.03 -17.91
C PRO A 238 -3.10 16.03 -18.10
N ARG A 239 -2.15 15.69 -18.97
CA ARG A 239 -1.01 16.50 -19.42
C ARG A 239 -0.70 16.18 -20.87
N PRO A 240 -0.95 17.12 -21.81
CA PRO A 240 -0.75 16.92 -23.23
C PRO A 240 0.61 16.29 -23.55
N GLY A 241 0.59 15.17 -24.28
CA GLY A 241 1.78 14.49 -24.81
C GLY A 241 2.61 13.70 -23.79
N THR A 242 2.20 13.59 -22.52
CA THR A 242 2.95 12.83 -21.49
C THR A 242 2.11 11.80 -20.73
N GLU A 243 0.80 11.78 -20.96
CA GLU A 243 -0.10 10.84 -20.31
C GLU A 243 0.20 9.40 -20.71
N GLY A 244 0.30 8.55 -19.69
CA GLY A 244 0.23 7.12 -19.87
C GLY A 244 -0.78 6.53 -18.93
N TYR A 245 -1.43 5.48 -19.39
CA TYR A 245 -2.43 4.73 -18.66
C TYR A 245 -1.88 3.33 -18.49
N LEU A 246 -1.90 2.83 -17.25
CA LEU A 246 -1.72 1.41 -17.03
C LEU A 246 -2.82 0.66 -17.78
N CYS A 247 -2.43 -0.33 -18.58
CA CYS A 247 -3.40 -1.17 -19.28
C CYS A 247 -4.26 -1.92 -18.28
N GLU A 248 -5.53 -2.13 -18.59
CA GLU A 248 -6.40 -2.98 -17.79
C GLU A 248 -5.86 -4.40 -17.67
N GLY A 249 -6.12 -5.05 -16.53
CA GLY A 249 -5.69 -6.42 -16.25
C GLY A 249 -4.88 -6.57 -14.96
N GLN A 250 -4.18 -7.70 -14.83
CA GLN A 250 -3.41 -8.04 -13.63
C GLN A 250 -1.91 -7.80 -13.83
N HIS A 251 -1.24 -7.34 -12.77
CA HIS A 251 0.16 -6.95 -12.78
C HIS A 251 0.88 -7.40 -11.51
N ARG A 252 2.17 -7.69 -11.60
CA ARG A 252 3.01 -7.96 -10.42
C ARG A 252 3.60 -6.68 -9.86
N TYR A 253 3.30 -6.40 -8.60
CA TYR A 253 3.80 -5.23 -7.88
C TYR A 253 4.51 -5.63 -6.59
N ARG A 254 5.40 -4.77 -6.11
CA ARG A 254 6.04 -4.88 -4.80
C ARG A 254 6.18 -3.52 -4.16
N LEU A 255 6.28 -3.48 -2.84
CA LEU A 255 6.62 -2.24 -2.14
C LEU A 255 8.09 -1.90 -2.35
N ASP A 256 8.34 -0.67 -2.75
CA ASP A 256 9.64 -0.09 -2.99
C ASP A 256 9.58 1.42 -2.69
N TRP A 257 10.55 2.21 -3.15
CA TRP A 257 10.65 3.63 -2.85
C TRP A 257 10.22 4.53 -4.01
N HIS A 258 9.58 5.63 -3.63
CA HIS A 258 9.19 6.74 -4.50
C HIS A 258 9.95 8.01 -4.17
N ASN A 259 9.86 9.02 -5.06
CA ASN A 259 10.59 10.28 -4.97
C ASN A 259 12.11 10.08 -4.87
N ILE A 260 12.58 9.02 -5.51
CA ILE A 260 13.99 8.67 -5.65
C ILE A 260 14.74 9.79 -6.38
N GLY A 261 15.87 10.21 -5.82
CA GLY A 261 16.82 11.16 -6.40
C GLY A 261 17.54 11.98 -5.34
N THR A 262 18.80 12.35 -5.59
CA THR A 262 19.66 13.05 -4.61
C THR A 262 19.01 14.33 -4.06
N ALA A 263 18.38 15.13 -4.93
CA ALA A 263 17.68 16.36 -4.55
C ALA A 263 16.35 16.14 -3.77
N LYS A 264 15.86 14.90 -3.73
CA LYS A 264 14.59 14.49 -3.10
C LYS A 264 14.80 13.50 -1.96
N ARG A 265 16.04 13.33 -1.50
CA ARG A 265 16.44 12.37 -0.46
C ARG A 265 15.57 12.44 0.80
N GLU A 266 15.22 13.65 1.23
CA GLU A 266 14.34 13.88 2.41
C GLU A 266 12.85 13.76 2.13
N ARG A 267 12.47 13.40 0.90
CA ARG A 267 11.10 13.20 0.44
C ARG A 267 10.86 11.78 -0.06
N ILE A 268 11.80 10.87 0.15
CA ILE A 268 11.63 9.46 -0.16
C ILE A 268 10.57 8.84 0.78
N TYR A 269 9.66 8.05 0.20
CA TYR A 269 8.63 7.29 0.91
C TYR A 269 8.25 6.02 0.15
N LYS A 270 7.57 5.09 0.82
CA LYS A 270 7.19 3.80 0.23
C LYS A 270 6.09 3.95 -0.84
N ALA A 271 6.29 3.34 -2.01
CA ALA A 271 5.29 3.17 -3.06
C ALA A 271 5.24 1.73 -3.54
N ALA A 272 4.11 1.29 -4.08
CA ALA A 272 4.11 0.08 -4.88
C ALA A 272 4.65 0.37 -6.28
N ARG A 273 5.56 -0.49 -6.76
CA ARG A 273 6.17 -0.42 -8.09
C ARG A 273 6.07 -1.77 -8.78
N PRO A 274 6.16 -1.82 -10.13
CA PRO A 274 6.28 -3.09 -10.84
C PRO A 274 7.39 -3.96 -10.26
N ALA A 275 7.16 -5.26 -10.13
CA ALA A 275 8.04 -6.16 -9.41
C ALA A 275 9.38 -6.42 -10.13
N GLY A 276 9.37 -6.40 -11.46
CA GLY A 276 10.51 -6.67 -12.32
C GLY A 276 10.76 -5.53 -13.31
N ALA A 277 10.65 -5.83 -14.61
CA ALA A 277 11.07 -4.94 -15.68
C ALA A 277 10.14 -3.72 -15.89
N GLY A 278 8.94 -3.72 -15.33
CA GLY A 278 7.93 -2.70 -15.56
C GLY A 278 6.61 -3.25 -16.06
N VAL A 279 5.62 -2.38 -16.20
CA VAL A 279 4.28 -2.71 -16.71
C VAL A 279 4.03 -2.14 -18.09
N MET A 280 3.14 -2.75 -18.86
CA MET A 280 2.72 -2.23 -20.15
C MET A 280 1.82 -1.00 -19.98
N VAL A 281 2.13 0.05 -20.73
CA VAL A 281 1.48 1.36 -20.64
C VAL A 281 0.93 1.74 -22.01
N ILE A 282 -0.29 2.25 -22.03
CA ILE A 282 -0.95 2.82 -23.21
C ILE A 282 -0.78 4.34 -23.14
N ARG A 283 -0.38 4.97 -24.24
CA ARG A 283 -0.20 6.42 -24.31
C ARG A 283 -1.35 7.08 -25.01
N ASP A 284 -1.76 8.25 -24.51
CA ASP A 284 -2.62 9.12 -25.28
C ASP A 284 -1.80 9.93 -26.29
N VAL A 285 -1.64 9.35 -27.49
CA VAL A 285 -0.95 9.99 -28.62
C VAL A 285 -1.87 10.88 -29.46
N HIS A 286 -3.15 10.96 -29.09
CA HIS A 286 -4.16 11.75 -29.82
C HIS A 286 -4.55 13.04 -29.10
N GLY A 287 -4.15 13.22 -27.85
CA GLY A 287 -4.46 14.42 -27.06
C GLY A 287 -5.92 14.51 -26.65
N HIS A 288 -6.55 13.36 -26.44
CA HIS A 288 -7.92 13.24 -25.92
C HIS A 288 -8.01 13.48 -24.41
N ASN A 289 -6.88 13.48 -23.70
CA ASN A 289 -6.81 13.57 -22.24
C ASN A 289 -7.64 12.46 -21.56
N ALA A 290 -7.68 11.27 -22.17
CA ALA A 290 -8.43 10.11 -21.71
C ALA A 290 -7.91 8.81 -22.35
N LEU A 291 -8.11 7.67 -21.69
CA LEU A 291 -7.87 6.34 -22.27
C LEU A 291 -9.03 5.95 -23.22
N THR A 292 -8.87 6.24 -24.51
CA THR A 292 -9.86 5.93 -25.55
C THR A 292 -9.59 4.58 -26.23
N GLU A 293 -10.59 4.07 -26.96
CA GLU A 293 -10.42 2.87 -27.79
C GLU A 293 -9.41 3.08 -28.93
N ALA A 294 -9.22 4.32 -29.40
CA ALA A 294 -8.16 4.63 -30.34
C ALA A 294 -6.77 4.37 -29.71
N ASN A 295 -6.56 4.84 -28.47
CA ASN A 295 -5.29 4.59 -27.77
C ASN A 295 -5.05 3.09 -27.52
N ARG A 296 -6.09 2.31 -27.17
CA ARG A 296 -5.97 0.85 -27.04
C ARG A 296 -5.55 0.18 -28.35
N ARG A 297 -6.02 0.70 -29.49
CA ARG A 297 -5.64 0.22 -30.83
C ARG A 297 -4.22 0.61 -31.23
N ASP A 298 -3.71 1.75 -30.78
CA ASP A 298 -2.29 2.12 -30.97
C ASP A 298 -1.38 1.12 -30.25
N GLY A 299 -1.78 0.67 -29.06
CA GLY A 299 -1.11 -0.35 -28.29
C GLY A 299 -0.20 0.21 -27.20
N PHE A 300 0.89 -0.49 -26.92
CA PHE A 300 1.72 -0.22 -25.74
C PHE A 300 3.03 0.49 -26.07
N ASP A 301 3.60 1.16 -25.07
CA ASP A 301 5.01 1.54 -25.06
C ASP A 301 5.88 0.33 -25.48
N PRO A 302 6.92 0.51 -26.33
CA PRO A 302 7.74 -0.60 -26.83
C PRO A 302 8.48 -1.39 -25.75
N ARG A 303 8.62 -0.81 -24.56
CA ARG A 303 9.25 -1.43 -23.40
C ARG A 303 8.35 -1.28 -22.17
N PRO A 304 8.30 -2.28 -21.28
CA PRO A 304 7.61 -2.16 -20.01
C PRO A 304 8.16 -0.98 -19.21
N ASN A 305 7.28 -0.28 -18.51
CA ASN A 305 7.59 0.94 -17.78
C ASN A 305 7.79 0.65 -16.27
N PRO A 306 9.00 0.85 -15.72
CA PRO A 306 9.30 0.54 -14.32
C PRO A 306 8.90 1.66 -13.33
N THR A 307 8.28 2.74 -13.80
CA THR A 307 7.97 3.92 -12.97
C THR A 307 6.49 4.18 -12.76
N PHE A 308 5.61 3.32 -13.29
CA PHE A 308 4.16 3.35 -13.03
C PHE A 308 3.84 2.81 -11.64
N ASN A 309 3.81 3.71 -10.67
CA ASN A 309 3.67 3.38 -9.25
C ASN A 309 2.22 3.45 -8.78
N ILE A 310 1.95 2.89 -7.59
CA ILE A 310 0.77 3.20 -6.78
C ILE A 310 1.27 3.87 -5.50
N HIS A 311 0.87 5.11 -5.26
CA HIS A 311 1.44 5.90 -4.17
C HIS A 311 0.42 6.81 -3.49
N TRP A 312 0.86 7.61 -2.53
CA TRP A 312 0.00 8.46 -1.73
C TRP A 312 -0.33 9.82 -2.41
N SER A 313 -1.57 10.33 -2.24
CA SER A 313 -2.06 11.63 -2.76
C SER A 313 -2.37 12.69 -1.70
N GLY A 314 -1.77 12.63 -0.52
CA GLY A 314 -2.16 13.54 0.57
C GLY A 314 -3.46 13.10 1.22
N LEU A 315 -4.34 14.04 1.55
CA LEU A 315 -5.71 13.76 2.04
C LEU A 315 -6.71 13.47 0.91
N GLY A 316 -6.23 13.13 -0.29
CA GLY A 316 -7.10 13.03 -1.46
C GLY A 316 -7.56 14.41 -1.96
N ILE A 317 -6.67 15.40 -1.87
CA ILE A 317 -6.94 16.78 -2.33
C ILE A 317 -6.33 17.08 -3.70
N SER A 318 -5.44 16.23 -4.20
CA SER A 318 -4.73 16.46 -5.45
C SER A 318 -4.17 15.16 -6.00
N ASN A 319 -4.40 14.94 -7.29
CA ASN A 319 -3.60 14.01 -8.07
C ASN A 319 -2.35 14.78 -8.54
N TRP A 320 -1.15 14.25 -8.36
CA TRP A 320 0.10 14.89 -8.82
C TRP A 320 0.80 14.06 -9.89
N SER A 321 0.12 13.02 -10.37
CA SER A 321 0.71 11.95 -11.12
C SER A 321 0.59 12.14 -12.62
N ALA A 322 1.67 11.86 -13.35
CA ALA A 322 1.69 11.75 -14.81
C ALA A 322 1.66 10.27 -15.24
N GLY A 323 0.72 9.48 -14.68
CA GLY A 323 0.50 8.07 -15.04
C GLY A 323 0.43 7.08 -13.89
N CYS A 324 1.10 7.36 -12.78
CA CYS A 324 0.94 6.61 -11.53
C CYS A 324 -0.48 6.72 -10.98
N GLN A 325 -0.85 5.73 -10.19
CA GLN A 325 -2.09 5.68 -9.46
C GLN A 325 -1.85 6.19 -8.05
N VAL A 326 -2.89 6.74 -7.44
CA VAL A 326 -2.78 7.35 -6.13
C VAL A 326 -3.90 6.92 -5.20
N VAL A 327 -3.57 6.78 -3.91
CA VAL A 327 -4.49 6.43 -2.83
C VAL A 327 -4.50 7.57 -1.81
N SER A 328 -5.70 7.98 -1.42
CA SER A 328 -5.93 9.00 -0.41
C SER A 328 -5.47 8.50 0.97
N GLY A 329 -4.78 9.35 1.70
CA GLY A 329 -4.43 9.11 3.10
C GLY A 329 -5.54 9.46 4.09
N LYS A 330 -6.70 9.95 3.63
CA LYS A 330 -7.75 10.52 4.49
C LYS A 330 -8.42 9.49 5.40
N ASN A 331 -8.89 8.39 4.82
CA ASN A 331 -9.67 7.37 5.50
C ASN A 331 -9.67 6.06 4.68
N TYR A 332 -10.15 4.99 5.29
CA TYR A 332 -10.35 3.68 4.65
C TYR A 332 -11.54 2.97 5.30
N VAL A 333 -12.04 1.92 4.67
CA VAL A 333 -12.98 0.97 5.29
C VAL A 333 -12.19 -0.23 5.80
N ASN A 334 -12.33 -0.55 7.07
CA ASN A 334 -11.68 -1.70 7.69
C ASN A 334 -12.36 -3.03 7.32
N ASP A 335 -11.79 -4.13 7.79
CA ASP A 335 -12.26 -5.49 7.53
C ASP A 335 -13.66 -5.84 8.07
N ALA A 336 -14.24 -4.99 8.94
CA ALA A 336 -15.63 -5.12 9.40
C ALA A 336 -16.59 -4.11 8.75
N GLY A 337 -16.17 -3.43 7.68
CA GLY A 337 -17.02 -2.46 7.00
C GLY A 337 -17.10 -1.08 7.67
N GLY A 338 -16.33 -0.84 8.74
CA GLY A 338 -16.29 0.44 9.45
C GLY A 338 -15.38 1.46 8.76
N ILE A 339 -15.84 2.70 8.59
CA ILE A 339 -15.01 3.79 8.08
C ILE A 339 -14.08 4.27 9.20
N VAL A 340 -12.77 4.28 8.92
CA VAL A 340 -11.73 4.75 9.82
C VAL A 340 -11.14 6.05 9.28
N SER A 341 -11.25 7.12 10.06
CA SER A 341 -10.57 8.39 9.74
C SER A 341 -9.11 8.39 10.18
N CYS A 342 -8.26 8.97 9.33
CA CYS A 342 -6.84 9.23 9.58
C CYS A 342 -6.53 10.75 9.57
N THR A 343 -7.54 11.62 9.46
CA THR A 343 -7.36 13.06 9.22
C THR A 343 -6.51 13.76 10.29
N GLU A 344 -6.55 13.31 11.55
CA GLU A 344 -5.81 13.92 12.65
C GLU A 344 -4.29 13.84 12.48
N TYR A 345 -3.80 12.73 11.93
CA TYR A 345 -2.38 12.43 11.77
C TYR A 345 -1.94 12.24 10.31
N ALA A 346 -2.82 12.42 9.33
CA ALA A 346 -2.44 12.39 7.92
C ALA A 346 -1.99 13.77 7.41
N ALA A 347 -0.87 13.79 6.69
CA ALA A 347 -0.36 14.96 6.00
C ALA A 347 -1.25 15.32 4.80
N ARG A 348 -1.35 16.62 4.47
CA ARG A 348 -2.07 17.07 3.26
C ARG A 348 -1.18 17.04 2.03
N THR A 349 0.12 17.25 2.22
CA THR A 349 1.12 17.33 1.15
C THR A 349 2.40 16.66 1.60
N ASP A 350 3.26 16.29 0.66
CA ASP A 350 4.58 15.70 0.95
C ASP A 350 5.46 16.61 1.82
N ARG A 351 5.30 17.94 1.76
CA ARG A 351 6.05 18.88 2.60
C ARG A 351 5.70 18.75 4.08
N GLN A 352 4.44 18.45 4.40
CA GLN A 352 3.95 18.35 5.78
C GLN A 352 4.33 17.02 6.46
N ARG A 353 4.77 16.02 5.69
CA ARG A 353 5.08 14.70 6.24
C ARG A 353 6.23 14.80 7.24
N GLY A 354 6.09 14.14 8.38
CA GLY A 354 7.03 14.20 9.51
C GLY A 354 6.92 15.43 10.39
N GLU A 355 6.28 16.50 9.94
CA GLU A 355 5.97 17.67 10.77
C GLU A 355 4.98 17.30 11.87
N ARG A 356 4.97 18.04 12.97
CA ARG A 356 3.95 17.87 14.00
C ARG A 356 2.71 18.70 13.65
N ARG A 357 1.51 18.14 13.87
CA ARG A 357 0.24 18.87 13.71
C ARG A 357 0.16 20.08 14.64
N THR A 358 0.55 19.87 15.90
CA THR A 358 0.70 20.86 16.97
C THR A 358 1.91 20.44 17.81
N PRO A 359 2.48 21.30 18.70
CA PRO A 359 3.64 20.91 19.50
C PRO A 359 3.44 19.60 20.30
N GLU A 360 2.24 19.39 20.84
CA GLU A 360 1.82 18.19 21.58
C GLU A 360 1.15 17.12 20.68
N GLY A 361 0.86 17.45 19.43
CA GLY A 361 0.09 16.63 18.50
C GLY A 361 0.89 15.56 17.76
N PRO A 362 0.20 14.75 16.93
CA PRO A 362 0.84 13.71 16.14
C PRO A 362 1.86 14.27 15.17
N ARG A 363 2.85 13.44 14.81
CA ARG A 363 3.58 13.63 13.56
C ARG A 363 2.71 13.20 12.39
N LEU A 364 2.76 13.99 11.33
CA LEU A 364 1.94 13.76 10.15
C LEU A 364 2.54 12.67 9.27
N THR A 365 1.72 11.67 8.93
CA THR A 365 2.07 10.50 8.14
C THR A 365 1.26 10.47 6.85
N MET A 366 1.31 9.36 6.09
CA MET A 366 0.49 9.17 4.90
C MET A 366 -0.90 8.56 5.21
N GLY A 367 -1.27 8.46 6.50
CA GLY A 367 -2.62 8.08 6.93
C GLY A 367 -3.04 6.69 6.44
N ALA A 368 -4.21 6.60 5.81
CA ALA A 368 -4.77 5.36 5.28
C ALA A 368 -3.82 4.62 4.31
N TYR A 369 -2.98 5.35 3.57
CA TYR A 369 -2.00 4.74 2.69
C TYR A 369 -0.92 3.94 3.45
N ILE A 370 -0.56 4.36 4.67
CA ILE A 370 0.33 3.56 5.52
C ILE A 370 -0.33 2.25 5.92
N VAL A 371 -1.62 2.27 6.27
CA VAL A 371 -2.36 1.05 6.60
C VAL A 371 -2.33 0.07 5.42
N LEU A 372 -2.62 0.54 4.21
CA LEU A 372 -2.49 -0.26 2.98
C LEU A 372 -1.08 -0.85 2.85
N SER A 373 -0.05 0.00 2.90
CA SER A 373 1.33 -0.44 2.68
C SER A 373 1.83 -1.37 3.78
N ASP A 374 1.40 -1.19 5.02
CA ASP A 374 1.86 -2.01 6.14
C ASP A 374 1.13 -3.35 6.16
N LEU A 375 -0.16 -3.39 5.83
CA LEU A 375 -0.89 -4.64 5.62
C LEU A 375 -0.23 -5.47 4.52
N VAL A 376 0.06 -4.86 3.36
CA VAL A 376 0.78 -5.53 2.26
C VAL A 376 2.14 -6.04 2.74
N LEU A 377 2.92 -5.21 3.46
CA LEU A 377 4.26 -5.58 3.90
C LEU A 377 4.27 -6.74 4.93
N CYS A 378 3.29 -6.76 5.83
CA CYS A 378 3.24 -7.73 6.94
C CYS A 378 2.56 -9.05 6.55
N TYR A 379 1.55 -9.02 5.68
CA TYR A 379 0.70 -10.19 5.38
C TYR A 379 0.94 -10.81 4.00
N THR A 380 1.70 -10.17 3.11
CA THR A 380 2.09 -10.82 1.87
C THR A 380 3.11 -11.91 2.16
N LEU A 381 2.76 -13.14 1.77
CA LEU A 381 3.62 -14.30 1.92
C LEU A 381 4.96 -14.05 1.23
N ARG A 382 6.05 -14.41 1.92
CA ARG A 382 7.41 -14.38 1.39
C ARG A 382 7.95 -15.81 1.36
N PRO A 383 7.93 -16.48 0.19
CA PRO A 383 8.48 -17.84 0.07
C PRO A 383 9.97 -17.90 0.45
N ASP A 384 10.71 -16.84 0.11
CA ASP A 384 12.09 -16.62 0.54
C ASP A 384 12.20 -15.26 1.26
N LEU A 385 12.75 -15.26 2.48
CA LEU A 385 12.99 -14.03 3.25
C LEU A 385 14.03 -13.10 2.61
N ARG A 386 14.80 -13.60 1.63
CA ARG A 386 15.75 -12.86 0.80
C ARG A 386 15.09 -12.22 -0.43
N GLU A 387 13.78 -12.39 -0.62
CA GLU A 387 13.04 -11.74 -1.70
C GLU A 387 12.07 -10.70 -1.14
N LYS A 388 11.81 -9.66 -1.95
CA LYS A 388 10.77 -8.68 -1.61
C LYS A 388 9.40 -9.33 -1.82
N PRO A 389 8.45 -9.15 -0.88
CA PRO A 389 7.09 -9.63 -1.07
C PRO A 389 6.49 -8.97 -2.32
N THR A 390 5.97 -9.82 -3.21
CA THR A 390 5.27 -9.41 -4.43
C THR A 390 3.79 -9.71 -4.25
N PHE A 391 2.95 -8.81 -4.73
CA PHE A 391 1.50 -8.93 -4.69
C PHE A 391 0.93 -8.66 -6.08
N LEU A 392 -0.33 -9.08 -6.29
CA LEU A 392 -1.02 -8.90 -7.55
C LEU A 392 -1.86 -7.63 -7.52
N TYR A 393 -1.60 -6.73 -8.45
CA TYR A 393 -2.43 -5.56 -8.68
C TYR A 393 -3.33 -5.79 -9.89
N THR A 394 -4.65 -5.78 -9.71
CA THR A 394 -5.62 -5.95 -10.81
C THR A 394 -6.36 -4.64 -11.04
N LEU A 395 -6.31 -4.13 -12.26
CA LEU A 395 -7.02 -2.92 -12.68
C LEU A 395 -8.20 -3.30 -13.55
N ILE A 396 -9.41 -2.97 -13.10
CA ILE A 396 -10.68 -3.34 -13.75
C ILE A 396 -11.50 -2.07 -13.99
N GLU A 397 -12.21 -2.02 -15.11
CA GLU A 397 -13.14 -0.93 -15.44
C GLU A 397 -14.47 -1.12 -14.70
N ALA A 398 -15.07 -0.04 -14.19
CA ALA A 398 -16.32 -0.07 -13.45
C ALA A 398 -17.49 -0.67 -14.24
N GLU A 399 -17.49 -0.52 -15.56
CA GLU A 399 -18.48 -1.09 -16.48
C GLU A 399 -18.45 -2.63 -16.50
N THR A 400 -17.39 -3.26 -15.99
CA THR A 400 -17.28 -4.71 -15.86
C THR A 400 -18.30 -5.27 -14.87
N PHE A 401 -18.67 -4.49 -13.86
CA PHE A 401 -19.66 -4.89 -12.85
C PHE A 401 -21.08 -5.04 -13.44
N ASP A 402 -21.36 -4.37 -14.57
CA ASP A 402 -22.62 -4.53 -15.30
C ASP A 402 -22.63 -5.77 -16.19
N ARG A 403 -21.44 -6.28 -16.55
CA ARG A 403 -21.26 -7.41 -17.48
C ARG A 403 -21.04 -8.74 -16.78
N VAL A 404 -20.49 -8.71 -15.56
CA VAL A 404 -20.17 -9.89 -14.77
C VAL A 404 -21.00 -9.89 -13.48
N PRO A 405 -21.96 -10.81 -13.32
CA PRO A 405 -22.82 -10.84 -12.15
C PRO A 405 -22.04 -11.20 -10.86
N GLY A 406 -22.54 -10.73 -9.72
CA GLY A 406 -22.07 -11.11 -8.37
C GLY A 406 -21.80 -9.92 -7.45
N ILE A 407 -21.20 -8.85 -7.99
CA ILE A 407 -21.04 -7.57 -7.30
C ILE A 407 -21.77 -6.51 -8.13
N ALA A 408 -22.73 -5.82 -7.52
CA ALA A 408 -23.48 -4.77 -8.21
C ALA A 408 -22.63 -3.49 -8.30
N GLY A 409 -22.63 -2.82 -9.46
CA GLY A 409 -21.95 -1.53 -9.62
C GLY A 409 -22.41 -0.48 -8.60
N THR A 410 -23.70 -0.49 -8.24
CA THR A 410 -24.27 0.38 -7.20
C THR A 410 -23.66 0.19 -5.81
N ASP A 411 -23.18 -1.02 -5.48
CA ASP A 411 -22.49 -1.27 -4.21
C ASP A 411 -21.13 -0.58 -4.18
N ILE A 412 -20.44 -0.56 -5.33
CA ILE A 412 -19.15 0.12 -5.50
C ILE A 412 -19.35 1.63 -5.37
N ASP A 413 -20.39 2.17 -6.03
CA ASP A 413 -20.76 3.58 -5.95
C ASP A 413 -21.06 4.00 -4.51
N ALA A 414 -21.89 3.24 -3.80
CA ALA A 414 -22.27 3.52 -2.43
C ALA A 414 -21.06 3.53 -1.48
N ARG A 415 -20.13 2.57 -1.63
CA ARG A 415 -18.90 2.51 -0.83
C ARG A 415 -18.00 3.71 -1.06
N LEU A 416 -17.78 4.07 -2.33
CA LEU A 416 -16.99 5.23 -2.69
C LEU A 416 -17.61 6.53 -2.16
N ALA A 417 -18.93 6.69 -2.31
CA ALA A 417 -19.66 7.84 -1.78
C ALA A 417 -19.51 7.95 -0.25
N GLY A 418 -19.58 6.82 0.46
CA GLY A 418 -19.34 6.76 1.90
C GLY A 418 -17.92 7.21 2.29
N LEU A 419 -16.90 6.72 1.59
CA LEU A 419 -15.50 7.11 1.82
C LEU A 419 -15.22 8.60 1.53
N ARG A 420 -15.89 9.15 0.52
CA ARG A 420 -15.73 10.55 0.09
C ARG A 420 -16.61 11.53 0.86
N ASN A 421 -17.55 11.05 1.68
CA ASN A 421 -18.46 11.91 2.42
C ASN A 421 -17.70 12.96 3.25
N GLU A 422 -18.17 14.20 3.18
CA GLU A 422 -17.54 15.37 3.77
C GLU A 422 -17.66 15.40 5.30
N GLY A 423 -18.51 14.58 5.92
CA GLY A 423 -18.72 14.54 7.37
C GLY A 423 -17.53 14.13 8.25
N PHE A 424 -16.36 13.86 7.67
CA PHE A 424 -15.12 13.49 8.38
C PHE A 424 -14.09 14.65 8.47
N TYR A 425 -14.53 15.91 8.39
CA TYR A 425 -13.66 17.10 8.54
C TYR A 425 -13.47 17.55 9.98
#